data_AF-A0A535VX27-F1
#
_entry.id   AF-A0A535VX27-F1
#
_cell.length_a   1.000
_cell.length_b   1.000
_cell.length_c   1.000
_cell.angle_alpha   90.00
_cell.angle_beta   90.00
_cell.angle_gamma   90.00
#
_symmetry.space_group_name_H-M   'P 1'
#
loop_
_entity.id
_entity.type
_entity.pdbx_description
1 polymer ?
#
loop_
_entity_poly.entity_id
_entity_poly.type
_entity_poly.pdbx_seq_one_letter_code
_entity_poly.pdbx_strand_id
1 'polypeptide(L)'
;MTVCKVALANLAMWVRDHYFPPSYAQATWKRLLPFFQLPGTITQDATLVQVELRPFNDRVLNRDLVILCDRVNQASPRLPDGRRLSFTIRSSGCILAAQKVGKIP
;
A
#
# COMPACT_ATOMS: atom_id res chain seq x y z
N MET A 1 4.69 -3.43 28.38
CA MET A 1 5.11 -2.71 27.15
C MET A 1 6.30 -3.47 26.58
N THR A 2 6.14 -4.24 25.51
CA THR A 2 7.21 -5.04 24.92
C THR A 2 7.91 -4.27 23.79
N VAL A 3 9.20 -4.53 23.55
CA VAL A 3 10.00 -3.91 22.48
C VAL A 3 9.32 -4.05 21.10
N CYS A 4 8.64 -5.18 20.86
CA CYS A 4 7.84 -5.41 19.65
C CYS A 4 6.77 -4.34 19.42
N LYS A 5 6.12 -3.85 20.49
CA LYS A 5 5.06 -2.82 20.39
C LYS A 5 5.65 -1.47 19.96
N VAL A 6 6.85 -1.14 20.44
CA VAL A 6 7.57 0.07 20.05
C VAL A 6 8.05 -0.02 18.61
N ALA A 7 8.59 -1.18 18.20
CA ALA A 7 9.02 -1.41 16.82
C ALA A 7 7.87 -1.30 15.82
N LEU A 8 6.71 -1.91 16.13
CA LEU A 8 5.49 -1.80 15.31
C LEU A 8 4.99 -0.36 15.21
N ALA A 9 4.97 0.37 16.32
CA ALA A 9 4.58 1.78 16.32
C ALA A 9 5.54 2.62 15.46
N ASN A 10 6.85 2.38 15.55
CA ASN A 10 7.85 3.09 14.76
C ASN A 10 7.73 2.77 13.27
N LEU A 11 7.53 1.49 12.92
CA LEU A 11 7.29 1.06 11.54
C LEU A 11 6.03 1.72 10.97
N ALA A 12 4.94 1.75 11.75
CA ALA A 12 3.70 2.39 11.33
C ALA A 12 3.86 3.89 11.10
N MET A 13 4.59 4.60 11.97
CA MET A 13 4.90 6.02 11.79
C MET A 13 5.75 6.25 10.54
N TRP A 14 6.76 5.40 10.31
CA TRP A 14 7.60 5.49 9.12
C TRP A 14 6.79 5.24 7.82
N VAL A 15 5.93 4.22 7.79
CA VAL A 15 5.06 3.93 6.65
C VAL A 15 4.09 5.08 6.38
N ARG A 16 3.53 5.69 7.45
CA ARG A 16 2.69 6.87 7.35
C ARG A 16 3.43 8.02 6.67
N ASP A 17 4.64 8.34 7.12
CA ASP A 17 5.36 9.52 6.62
C ASP A 17 5.88 9.31 5.18
N HIS A 18 6.15 8.06 4.78
CA HIS A 18 6.71 7.75 3.47
C HIS A 18 5.65 7.51 2.37
N TYR A 19 4.56 6.80 2.69
CA TYR A 19 3.59 6.34 1.69
C TYR A 19 2.21 6.98 1.79
N PHE A 20 1.80 7.48 2.95
CA PHE A 20 0.49 8.13 3.07
C PHE A 20 0.53 9.59 2.60
N PRO A 21 -0.58 10.12 2.09
CA PRO A 21 -0.66 11.53 1.68
C PRO A 21 -0.40 12.49 2.85
N PRO A 22 -0.03 13.76 2.58
CA PRO A 22 0.30 14.75 3.62
C PRO A 22 -0.85 14.99 4.60
N SER A 23 -2.10 14.77 4.16
CA SER A 23 -3.29 14.82 5.01
C SER A 23 -3.24 13.84 6.20
N TYR A 24 -2.38 12.81 6.13
CA TYR A 24 -2.18 11.82 7.18
C TYR A 24 -0.93 12.09 8.04
N ALA A 25 -0.18 13.17 7.82
CA ALA A 25 1.01 13.47 8.62
C ALA A 25 0.70 13.62 10.13
N GLN A 26 -0.49 14.11 10.47
CA GLN A 26 -0.99 14.18 11.85
C GLN A 26 -2.00 13.06 12.21
N ALA A 27 -2.20 12.08 11.32
CA ALA A 27 -3.13 10.99 11.58
C ALA A 27 -2.61 10.11 12.73
N THR A 28 -3.50 9.82 13.68
CA THR A 28 -3.26 8.87 14.76
C THR A 28 -3.45 7.44 14.29
N TRP A 29 -2.90 6.48 15.05
CA TRP A 29 -3.01 5.04 14.77
C TRP A 29 -4.45 4.59 14.46
N LYS A 30 -5.46 5.15 15.12
CA LYS A 30 -6.89 4.82 14.88
C LYS A 30 -7.32 5.03 13.42
N ARG A 31 -6.76 6.04 12.74
CA ARG A 31 -7.10 6.37 11.34
C ARG A 31 -6.28 5.56 10.34
N LEU A 32 -5.13 5.05 10.76
CA LEU A 32 -4.27 4.18 9.97
C LEU A 32 -4.64 2.70 10.08
N LEU A 33 -5.16 2.29 11.25
CA LEU A 33 -5.50 0.92 11.57
C LEU A 33 -6.34 0.22 10.48
N PRO A 34 -7.37 0.85 9.86
CA PRO A 34 -8.15 0.22 8.80
C PRO A 34 -7.32 -0.19 7.58
N PHE A 35 -6.27 0.58 7.24
CA PHE A 35 -5.36 0.28 6.14
C PHE A 35 -4.46 -0.91 6.44
N PHE A 36 -4.02 -1.07 7.69
CA PHE A 36 -3.20 -2.20 8.12
C PHE A 36 -4.00 -3.49 8.33
N GLN A 37 -5.30 -3.37 8.62
CA GLN A 37 -6.21 -4.51 8.79
C GLN A 37 -6.93 -4.92 7.50
N LEU A 38 -6.63 -4.24 6.40
CA LEU A 38 -7.34 -4.43 5.13
C LEU A 38 -7.07 -5.84 4.58
N PRO A 39 -8.10 -6.67 4.39
CA PRO A 39 -7.92 -7.97 3.78
C PRO A 39 -7.50 -7.81 2.32
N GLY A 40 -6.52 -8.60 1.91
CA GLY A 40 -6.02 -8.64 0.55
C GLY A 40 -5.57 -10.02 0.15
N THR A 41 -5.33 -10.19 -1.15
CA THR A 41 -4.72 -11.37 -1.73
C THR A 41 -3.28 -11.03 -2.10
N ILE A 42 -2.34 -11.87 -1.69
CA ILE A 42 -0.93 -11.71 -2.04
C ILE A 42 -0.61 -12.78 -3.09
N THR A 43 -0.23 -12.33 -4.27
CA THR A 43 0.27 -13.18 -5.35
C THR A 43 1.76 -12.98 -5.45
N GLN A 44 2.51 -14.08 -5.43
CA GLN A 44 3.96 -14.07 -5.52
C GLN A 44 4.38 -14.64 -6.86
N ASP A 45 5.00 -13.81 -7.69
CA ASP A 45 5.69 -14.19 -8.91
C ASP A 45 7.21 -14.24 -8.67
N ALA A 46 7.93 -14.78 -9.65
CA ALA A 46 9.38 -14.94 -9.60
C ALA A 46 10.13 -13.61 -9.41
N THR A 47 9.60 -12.51 -9.93
CA THR A 47 10.23 -11.18 -9.91
C THR A 47 9.41 -10.10 -9.20
N LEU A 48 8.14 -10.39 -8.89
CA LEU A 48 7.16 -9.42 -8.39
C LEU A 48 6.30 -10.07 -7.30
N VAL A 49 6.07 -9.35 -6.21
CA VAL A 49 5.03 -9.67 -5.24
C VAL A 49 3.92 -8.64 -5.44
N GLN A 50 2.76 -9.11 -5.89
CA GLN A 50 1.59 -8.29 -6.08
C GLN A 50 0.65 -8.46 -4.89
N VAL A 51 0.30 -7.35 -4.26
CA VAL A 51 -0.68 -7.29 -3.18
C VAL A 51 -1.95 -6.67 -3.73
N GLU A 52 -3.01 -7.45 -3.80
CA GLU A 52 -4.34 -7.02 -4.21
C GLU A 52 -5.19 -6.75 -2.98
N LEU A 53 -5.44 -5.47 -2.67
CA LEU A 53 -6.19 -5.02 -1.51
C LEU A 53 -7.67 -4.86 -1.84
N ARG A 54 -8.57 -5.26 -0.95
CA ARG A 54 -10.00 -4.98 -1.14
C ARG A 54 -10.31 -3.49 -0.89
N PRO A 55 -11.18 -2.87 -1.69
CA PRO A 55 -11.61 -1.50 -1.43
C PRO A 55 -12.39 -1.42 -0.10
N PHE A 56 -12.32 -0.26 0.54
CA PHE A 56 -13.18 0.09 1.67
C PHE A 56 -14.61 0.38 1.22
N ASN A 57 -15.56 0.35 2.15
CA ASN A 57 -16.91 0.84 1.90
C ASN A 57 -16.91 2.38 1.72
N ASP A 58 -16.03 3.08 2.43
CA ASP A 58 -15.91 4.53 2.37
C ASP A 58 -15.11 5.02 1.15
N ARG A 59 -15.72 5.92 0.36
CA ARG A 59 -15.09 6.52 -0.83
C ARG A 59 -13.84 7.34 -0.51
N VAL A 60 -13.81 8.02 0.64
CA VAL A 60 -12.66 8.81 1.07
C VAL A 60 -11.47 7.89 1.35
N LEU A 61 -11.68 6.80 2.09
CA LEU A 61 -10.63 5.81 2.37
C LEU A 61 -10.14 5.12 1.10
N ASN A 62 -11.03 4.86 0.13
CA ASN A 62 -10.62 4.34 -1.17
C ASN A 62 -9.73 5.33 -1.94
N ARG A 63 -10.04 6.62 -1.91
CA ARG A 63 -9.18 7.63 -2.54
C ARG A 63 -7.80 7.67 -1.90
N ASP A 64 -7.74 7.61 -0.58
CA ASP A 64 -6.47 7.58 0.17
C ASP A 64 -5.71 6.27 -0.09
N LEU A 65 -6.41 5.14 -0.23
CA LEU A 65 -5.83 3.85 -0.58
C LEU A 65 -5.23 3.85 -1.99
N VAL A 66 -5.90 4.48 -2.97
CA VAL A 66 -5.37 4.64 -4.34
C VAL A 66 -4.08 5.44 -4.31
N ILE A 67 -4.03 6.56 -3.58
CA ILE A 67 -2.83 7.40 -3.46
C ILE A 67 -1.69 6.62 -2.79
N LEU A 68 -2.00 5.83 -1.76
CA LEU A 68 -1.02 4.97 -1.11
C LEU A 68 -0.45 3.93 -2.07
N CYS A 69 -1.31 3.22 -2.81
CA CYS A 69 -0.87 2.21 -3.78
C CYS A 69 0.02 2.84 -4.86
N ASP A 70 -0.37 4.02 -5.36
CA ASP A 70 0.39 4.76 -6.36
C ASP A 70 1.79 5.15 -5.83
N ARG A 71 1.87 5.72 -4.62
CA ARG A 71 3.16 6.05 -3.99
C ARG A 71 4.05 4.85 -3.73
N VAL A 72 3.47 3.73 -3.29
CA VAL A 72 4.24 2.49 -3.11
C VAL A 72 4.75 1.97 -4.46
N ASN A 73 3.92 1.98 -5.50
CA ASN A 73 4.34 1.56 -6.83
C ASN A 73 5.43 2.49 -7.41
N GLN A 74 5.33 3.81 -7.18
CA GLN A 74 6.37 4.78 -7.55
C GLN A 74 7.69 4.53 -6.82
N ALA A 75 7.64 4.30 -5.51
CA ALA A 75 8.82 3.95 -4.72
C ALA A 75 9.43 2.60 -5.14
N SER A 76 8.63 1.71 -5.76
CA SER A 76 9.03 0.39 -6.24
C SER A 76 9.91 -0.36 -5.23
N PRO A 77 9.45 -0.51 -3.96
CA PRO A 77 10.29 -1.10 -2.93
C PRO A 77 10.65 -2.53 -3.31
N ARG A 78 11.91 -2.88 -3.08
CA ARG A 78 12.42 -4.23 -3.28
C ARG A 78 12.34 -4.96 -1.95
N LEU A 79 11.78 -6.17 -1.99
CA LEU A 79 11.85 -7.09 -0.87
C LEU A 79 13.30 -7.51 -0.66
N PRO A 80 13.66 -7.98 0.55
CA PRO A 80 14.97 -8.56 0.82
C PRO A 80 15.35 -9.68 -0.16
N ASP A 81 14.35 -10.38 -0.71
CA ASP A 81 14.51 -11.42 -1.73
C ASP A 81 14.80 -10.87 -3.14
N GLY A 82 14.96 -9.56 -3.31
CA GLY A 82 15.18 -8.90 -4.61
C GLY A 82 13.92 -8.71 -5.46
N ARG A 83 12.79 -9.31 -5.07
CA ARG A 83 11.50 -9.16 -5.75
C ARG A 83 10.94 -7.76 -5.57
N ARG A 84 10.30 -7.20 -6.59
CA ARG A 84 9.62 -5.90 -6.50
C ARG A 84 8.28 -6.07 -5.81
N LEU A 85 7.84 -5.07 -5.06
CA LEU A 85 6.52 -5.05 -4.45
C LEU A 85 5.60 -4.11 -5.25
N SER A 86 4.41 -4.59 -5.59
CA SER A 86 3.38 -3.76 -6.21
C SER A 86 2.06 -3.92 -5.49
N PHE A 87 1.37 -2.80 -5.29
CA PHE A 87 0.05 -2.76 -4.67
C PHE A 87 -1.00 -2.41 -5.72
N THR A 88 -2.10 -3.15 -5.67
CA THR A 88 -3.25 -2.99 -6.54
C THR A 88 -4.52 -3.08 -5.70
N ILE A 89 -5.58 -2.38 -6.09
CA ILE A 89 -6.88 -2.47 -5.41
C ILE A 89 -7.78 -3.35 -6.26
N ARG A 90 -8.48 -4.31 -5.65
CA ARG A 90 -9.55 -5.07 -6.32
C ARG A 90 -10.58 -4.08 -6.81
N SER A 91 -10.57 -3.83 -8.11
CA SER A 91 -11.57 -2.99 -8.72
C SER A 91 -12.89 -3.75 -8.69
N SER A 92 -13.80 -3.35 -7.81
CA SER A 92 -15.23 -3.66 -7.95
C SER A 92 -15.75 -2.84 -9.13
N GLY A 93 -15.39 -3.25 -10.35
CA GLY A 93 -15.89 -2.69 -11.60
C GLY A 93 -15.52 -1.23 -11.88
N CYS A 94 -14.25 -0.95 -12.19
CA CYS A 94 -13.85 0.04 -13.19
C CYS A 94 -12.38 -0.22 -13.60
N ILE A 95 -12.20 -0.51 -14.88
CA ILE A 95 -10.96 -0.80 -15.59
C ILE A 95 -10.17 0.52 -15.76
N LEU A 96 -8.85 0.42 -15.98
CA LEU A 96 -7.88 1.46 -16.44
C LEU A 96 -7.20 2.23 -15.29
N ALA A 97 -5.90 2.52 -15.28
CA ALA A 97 -4.78 2.29 -16.18
C ALA A 97 -3.51 2.64 -15.40
N ALA A 98 -2.55 1.72 -15.26
CA ALA A 98 -1.18 2.09 -14.82
C ALA A 98 -0.15 1.00 -15.21
N GLN A 99 -0.57 -0.25 -15.39
CA GLN A 99 0.33 -1.31 -15.85
C GLN A 99 0.41 -1.41 -17.38
N LYS A 100 0.72 -0.32 -18.11
CA LYS A 100 1.20 -0.44 -19.50
C LYS A 100 1.86 0.82 -20.06
N VAL A 101 2.92 1.33 -19.43
CA VAL A 101 3.89 2.18 -20.16
C VAL A 101 5.29 1.79 -19.72
N GLY A 102 6.08 1.29 -20.68
CA GLY A 102 7.46 0.84 -20.45
C GLY A 102 7.90 -0.40 -21.23
N LYS A 103 7.34 -0.70 -22.39
CA LYS A 103 7.99 -1.59 -23.37
C LYS A 103 8.25 -0.78 -24.65
N ILE A 104 9.44 -0.22 -24.70
CA ILE A 104 10.06 0.46 -25.84
C ILE A 104 10.42 -0.63 -26.88
N PRO A 105 10.20 -0.37 -28.17
CA PRO A 105 11.22 -0.67 -29.17
C PRO A 105 11.86 0.61 -29.72
#